data_AF-A0A7X1H3B7-F1
#
_entry.id   AF-A0A7X1H3B7-F1
#
_cell.length_a   1.000
_cell.length_b   1.000
_cell.length_c   1.000
_cell.angle_alpha   90.00
_cell.angle_beta   90.00
_cell.angle_gamma   90.00
#
_symmetry.space_group_name_H-M   'P 1'
#
loop_
_entity.id
_entity.type
_entity.pdbx_description
1 polymer ?
#
loop_
_entity_poly.entity_id
_entity_poly.type
_entity_poly.pdbx_seq_one_letter_code
_entity_poly.pdbx_strand_id
1 'polypeptide(L)'
;MDRTFLKVGYVGLLVMGMSILLVIIFPSKASKMPDGFITPVIAFEFIETRMEVFQMFMSTDGTIRQEMVDAMDLGNQLDFIYMLLYSMFLLMFSLKCAKISSEKFYYIGAALSLMVLSADALENIQLMGITANLESGEFESCLTWLHLFTWIKWGGIATIFLVLFFWFIKGDIFSKIIGFTGILSFLTGVLAYLNRSVLNEIFGLTVAMMFLMMIVYCFTYKYDSD
;
A
#
# COMPACT_ATOMS: atom_id res chain seq x y z
N MET A 1 4.38 33.43 -1.52
CA MET A 1 3.84 32.07 -1.76
C MET A 1 4.89 31.04 -1.37
N ASP A 2 4.79 30.51 -0.15
CA ASP A 2 5.66 29.40 0.30
C ASP A 2 5.07 28.07 -0.21
N ARG A 3 5.91 27.24 -0.85
CA ARG A 3 5.52 25.89 -1.30
C ARG A 3 5.52 24.98 -0.10
N THR A 4 4.42 25.06 0.62
CA THR A 4 4.29 24.54 1.97
C THR A 4 4.52 23.03 2.07
N PHE A 5 4.15 22.26 1.05
CA PHE A 5 4.33 20.80 1.00
C PHE A 5 5.59 20.35 0.23
N LEU A 6 6.47 21.25 -0.20
CA LEU A 6 7.58 20.91 -1.10
C LEU A 6 8.49 19.79 -0.57
N LYS A 7 8.83 19.84 0.73
CA LYS A 7 9.64 18.79 1.38
C LYS A 7 8.92 17.44 1.41
N VAL A 8 7.59 17.45 1.61
CA VAL A 8 6.75 16.24 1.56
C VAL A 8 6.73 15.69 0.13
N GLY A 9 6.66 16.57 -0.87
CA GLY A 9 6.71 16.22 -2.29
C GLY A 9 7.98 15.47 -2.69
N TYR A 10 9.15 15.87 -2.19
CA TYR A 10 10.41 15.15 -2.46
C TYR A 10 10.40 13.72 -1.90
N VAL A 11 9.86 13.51 -0.70
CA VAL A 11 9.65 12.15 -0.17
C VAL A 11 8.70 11.38 -1.08
N GLY A 12 7.64 12.03 -1.55
CA GLY A 12 6.70 11.49 -2.53
C GLY A 12 7.36 11.03 -3.84
N LEU A 13 8.35 11.77 -4.35
CA LEU A 13 9.11 11.34 -5.54
C LEU A 13 9.95 10.08 -5.26
N LEU A 14 10.47 9.91 -4.05
CA LEU A 14 11.16 8.67 -3.66
C LEU A 14 10.18 7.50 -3.58
N VAL A 15 8.96 7.71 -3.06
CA VAL A 15 7.88 6.71 -3.09
C VAL A 15 7.58 6.29 -4.53
N MET A 16 7.42 7.25 -5.44
CA MET A 16 7.17 6.96 -6.85
C MET A 16 8.31 6.18 -7.49
N GLY A 17 9.56 6.59 -7.25
CA GLY A 17 10.75 5.88 -7.76
C GLY A 17 10.83 4.44 -7.27
N MET A 18 10.61 4.21 -5.96
CA MET A 18 10.58 2.86 -5.41
C MET A 18 9.39 2.04 -5.89
N SER A 19 8.22 2.65 -6.10
CA SER A 19 7.06 1.95 -6.69
C SER A 19 7.41 1.38 -8.07
N ILE A 20 8.08 2.19 -8.91
CA ILE A 20 8.53 1.75 -10.24
C ILE A 20 9.57 0.63 -10.11
N LEU A 21 10.51 0.74 -9.19
CA LEU A 21 11.50 -0.31 -8.94
C LEU A 21 10.84 -1.63 -8.52
N LEU A 22 9.88 -1.60 -7.59
CA LEU A 22 9.16 -2.79 -7.13
C LEU A 22 8.38 -3.44 -8.26
N VAL A 23 7.72 -2.67 -9.14
CA VAL A 23 7.03 -3.22 -10.33
C VAL A 23 7.99 -3.95 -11.28
N ILE A 24 9.26 -3.55 -11.34
CA ILE A 24 10.28 -4.22 -12.16
C ILE A 24 10.81 -5.49 -11.49
N ILE A 25 10.92 -5.49 -10.16
CA ILE A 25 11.48 -6.61 -9.38
C ILE A 25 10.46 -7.72 -9.13
N PHE A 26 9.23 -7.37 -8.74
CA PHE A 26 8.20 -8.36 -8.47
C PHE A 26 7.85 -9.15 -9.73
N PRO A 27 7.51 -10.45 -9.59
CA PRO A 27 7.14 -11.26 -10.73
C PRO A 27 5.88 -10.71 -11.41
N SER A 28 5.95 -10.56 -12.74
CA SER A 28 4.81 -10.08 -13.54
C SER A 28 3.76 -11.16 -13.80
N LYS A 29 4.09 -12.44 -13.56
CA LYS A 29 3.24 -13.61 -13.76
C LYS A 29 3.48 -14.64 -12.67
N ALA A 30 2.43 -15.39 -12.34
CA ALA A 30 2.48 -16.58 -11.51
C ALA A 30 1.89 -17.77 -12.28
N SER A 31 2.19 -19.00 -11.84
CA SER A 31 1.67 -20.22 -12.46
C SER A 31 0.14 -20.25 -12.45
N LYS A 32 -0.45 -19.92 -11.30
CA LYS A 32 -1.90 -19.75 -11.13
C LYS A 32 -2.16 -18.71 -10.04
N MET A 33 -3.13 -17.83 -10.25
CA MET A 33 -3.56 -16.84 -9.26
C MET A 33 -4.93 -17.22 -8.68
N PRO A 34 -5.25 -16.80 -7.45
CA PRO A 34 -6.62 -16.87 -6.94
C PRO A 34 -7.59 -16.13 -7.86
N ASP A 35 -8.86 -16.55 -7.88
CA ASP A 35 -9.85 -16.02 -8.81
C ASP A 35 -10.05 -14.50 -8.62
N GLY A 36 -9.99 -13.76 -9.72
CA GLY A 36 -10.16 -12.31 -9.75
C GLY A 36 -8.87 -11.49 -9.55
N PHE A 37 -7.76 -12.12 -9.14
CA PHE A 37 -6.46 -11.45 -9.07
C PHE A 37 -5.73 -11.46 -10.42
N ILE A 38 -4.96 -10.41 -10.65
CA ILE A 38 -4.25 -10.13 -11.90
C ILE A 38 -2.75 -9.97 -11.63
N THR A 39 -2.39 -9.35 -10.50
CA THR A 39 -1.00 -9.07 -10.15
C THR A 39 -0.52 -10.05 -9.08
N PRO A 40 0.63 -10.72 -9.29
CA PRO A 40 1.15 -11.67 -8.30
C PRO A 40 1.38 -11.06 -6.92
N VAL A 41 1.90 -9.83 -6.84
CA VAL A 41 2.13 -9.18 -5.54
C VAL A 41 0.84 -9.03 -4.73
N ILE A 42 -0.22 -8.45 -5.31
CA ILE A 42 -1.51 -8.29 -4.62
C ILE A 42 -2.16 -9.65 -4.35
N ALA A 43 -2.05 -10.61 -5.28
CA ALA A 43 -2.52 -11.98 -5.07
C ALA A 43 -1.87 -12.64 -3.85
N PHE A 44 -0.57 -12.41 -3.64
CA PHE A 44 0.17 -13.01 -2.54
C PHE A 44 -0.15 -12.33 -1.21
N GLU A 45 -0.22 -11.00 -1.17
CA GLU A 45 -0.60 -10.24 0.04
C GLU A 45 -1.98 -10.65 0.59
N PHE A 46 -2.91 -11.00 -0.30
CA PHE A 46 -4.28 -11.41 0.03
C PHE A 46 -4.51 -12.92 -0.13
N ILE A 47 -3.46 -13.74 -0.04
CA ILE A 47 -3.62 -15.20 -0.12
C ILE A 47 -4.17 -15.75 1.19
N GLU A 48 -5.15 -16.66 1.12
CA GLU A 48 -5.89 -17.12 2.33
C GLU A 48 -5.62 -18.58 2.67
N THR A 49 -5.32 -19.40 1.67
CA THR A 49 -5.23 -20.85 1.87
C THR A 49 -3.90 -21.41 1.40
N ARG A 50 -3.46 -22.47 2.08
CA ARG A 50 -2.30 -23.25 1.67
C ARG A 50 -2.39 -23.78 0.24
N MET A 51 -3.59 -24.15 -0.19
CA MET A 51 -3.84 -24.61 -1.55
C MET A 51 -3.55 -23.49 -2.57
N GLU A 52 -3.98 -22.26 -2.30
CA GLU A 52 -3.68 -21.11 -3.16
C GLU A 52 -2.17 -20.83 -3.22
N VAL A 53 -1.47 -20.88 -2.08
CA VAL A 53 -0.01 -20.70 -2.02
C VAL A 53 0.67 -21.74 -2.92
N PHE A 54 0.31 -23.01 -2.79
CA PHE A 54 0.87 -24.03 -3.66
C PHE A 54 0.50 -23.82 -5.12
N GLN A 55 -0.74 -23.44 -5.44
CA GLN A 55 -1.11 -23.16 -6.84
C GLN A 55 -0.32 -22.00 -7.43
N MET A 56 0.01 -21.01 -6.62
CA MET A 56 0.77 -19.84 -7.01
C MET A 56 2.23 -20.16 -7.29
N PHE A 57 2.88 -20.95 -6.43
CA PHE A 57 4.31 -21.25 -6.50
C PHE A 57 4.65 -22.62 -7.12
N MET A 58 3.70 -23.53 -7.33
CA MET A 58 3.98 -24.83 -7.96
C MET A 58 4.11 -24.69 -9.47
N SER A 59 5.35 -24.61 -9.93
CA SER A 59 5.76 -24.96 -11.29
C SER A 59 6.27 -26.40 -11.33
N THR A 60 5.98 -27.14 -12.41
CA THR A 60 6.61 -28.45 -12.68
C THR A 60 8.11 -28.32 -12.95
N ASP A 61 8.57 -27.10 -13.26
CA ASP A 61 9.97 -26.75 -13.38
C ASP A 61 10.47 -26.12 -12.08
N GLY A 62 11.37 -26.83 -11.39
CA GLY A 62 11.97 -26.38 -10.13
C GLY A 62 12.78 -25.08 -10.24
N THR A 63 13.32 -24.77 -11.43
CA THR A 63 14.06 -23.52 -11.66
C THR A 63 13.14 -22.32 -11.72
N ILE A 64 12.05 -22.41 -12.49
CA ILE A 64 11.00 -21.38 -12.57
C ILE A 64 10.37 -21.12 -11.20
N ARG A 65 10.15 -22.19 -10.42
CA ARG A 65 9.69 -22.07 -9.03
C ARG A 65 10.64 -21.22 -8.20
N GLN A 66 11.94 -21.54 -8.24
CA GLN A 66 12.93 -20.85 -7.43
C GLN A 66 13.08 -19.38 -7.86
N GLU A 67 13.10 -19.08 -9.15
CA GLU A 67 13.15 -17.71 -9.66
C GLU A 67 11.96 -16.87 -9.18
N MET A 68 10.76 -17.46 -9.14
CA MET A 68 9.57 -16.77 -8.63
C MET A 68 9.67 -16.50 -7.13
N VAL A 69 10.17 -17.47 -6.35
CA VAL A 69 10.39 -17.31 -4.90
C VAL A 69 11.44 -16.22 -4.65
N ASP A 70 12.58 -16.28 -5.33
CA ASP A 70 13.68 -15.32 -5.17
C ASP A 70 13.23 -13.90 -5.54
N ALA A 71 12.47 -13.74 -6.62
CA ALA A 71 11.93 -12.44 -7.03
C ALA A 71 10.89 -11.90 -6.03
N MET A 72 10.03 -12.76 -5.49
CA MET A 72 9.04 -12.38 -4.48
C MET A 72 9.72 -11.95 -3.18
N ASP A 73 10.70 -12.73 -2.71
CA ASP A 73 11.46 -12.43 -1.50
C ASP A 73 12.30 -11.16 -1.66
N LEU A 74 12.95 -10.96 -2.81
CA LEU A 74 13.68 -9.72 -3.09
C LEU A 74 12.73 -8.51 -3.11
N GLY A 75 11.56 -8.64 -3.73
CA GLY A 75 10.53 -7.62 -3.73
C GLY A 75 10.10 -7.24 -2.31
N ASN A 76 9.76 -8.23 -1.47
CA ASN A 76 9.38 -8.03 -0.07
C ASN A 76 10.52 -7.43 0.78
N GLN A 77 11.78 -7.81 0.52
CA GLN A 77 12.93 -7.19 1.19
C GLN A 77 13.09 -5.71 0.82
N LEU A 78 12.92 -5.37 -0.46
CA LEU A 78 12.93 -3.97 -0.91
C LEU A 78 11.71 -3.20 -0.41
N ASP A 79 10.60 -3.90 -0.16
CA ASP A 79 9.37 -3.31 0.37
C ASP A 79 9.57 -2.72 1.78
N PHE A 80 10.52 -3.22 2.58
CA PHE A 80 10.92 -2.56 3.84
C PHE A 80 11.38 -1.10 3.64
N ILE A 81 12.03 -0.80 2.52
CA ILE A 81 12.42 0.58 2.17
C ILE A 81 11.18 1.35 1.69
N TYR A 82 10.36 0.73 0.86
CA TYR A 82 9.15 1.34 0.33
C TYR A 82 8.17 1.73 1.45
N MET A 83 7.95 0.84 2.42
CA MET A 83 7.06 1.07 3.55
C MET A 83 7.50 2.23 4.43
N LEU A 84 8.82 2.40 4.62
CA LEU A 84 9.37 3.55 5.32
C LEU A 84 9.09 4.84 4.55
N LEU A 85 9.28 4.84 3.23
CA LEU A 85 9.08 6.01 2.39
C LEU A 85 7.62 6.43 2.33
N TYR A 86 6.69 5.51 2.04
CA TYR A 86 5.28 5.88 1.91
C TYR A 86 4.67 6.22 3.27
N SER A 87 5.06 5.52 4.35
CA SER A 87 4.59 5.84 5.70
C SER A 87 5.11 7.19 6.16
N MET A 88 6.37 7.51 5.87
CA MET A 88 6.94 8.84 6.13
C MET A 88 6.23 9.92 5.31
N PHE A 89 5.88 9.64 4.05
CA PHE A 89 5.09 10.56 3.23
C PHE A 89 3.74 10.86 3.87
N LEU A 90 2.96 9.84 4.24
CA LEU A 90 1.64 10.00 4.89
C LEU A 90 1.74 10.69 6.25
N LEU A 91 2.76 10.35 7.05
CA LEU A 91 3.05 10.98 8.33
C LEU A 91 3.31 12.48 8.15
N MET A 92 4.26 12.83 7.29
CA MET A 92 4.65 14.22 7.05
C MET A 92 3.49 15.02 6.46
N PHE A 93 2.72 14.44 5.53
CA PHE A 93 1.55 15.09 4.95
C PHE A 93 0.51 15.40 6.03
N SER A 94 0.16 14.41 6.85
CA SER A 94 -0.83 14.56 7.94
C SER A 94 -0.39 15.57 8.99
N LEU A 95 0.88 15.52 9.43
CA LEU A 95 1.45 16.49 10.37
C LEU A 95 1.45 17.91 9.79
N LYS A 96 1.68 18.04 8.49
CA LYS A 96 1.67 19.33 7.80
C LYS A 96 0.25 19.90 7.71
N CYS A 97 -0.75 19.08 7.41
CA CYS A 97 -2.16 19.46 7.50
C CYS A 97 -2.53 19.91 8.92
N ALA A 98 -2.13 19.16 9.96
CA ALA A 98 -2.36 19.51 11.37
C ALA A 98 -1.76 20.88 11.71
N LYS A 99 -0.51 21.12 11.30
CA LYS A 99 0.21 22.36 11.59
C LYS A 99 -0.41 23.58 10.91
N ILE A 100 -0.86 23.45 9.66
CA ILE A 100 -1.42 24.57 8.89
C ILE A 100 -2.84 24.89 9.37
N SER A 101 -3.68 23.88 9.52
CA SER A 101 -5.07 24.06 9.92
C SER A 101 -5.25 24.32 11.42
N SER A 102 -4.24 24.03 12.24
CA SER A 102 -4.34 23.92 13.71
C SER A 102 -5.35 22.88 14.19
N GLU A 103 -5.86 22.02 13.30
CA GLU A 103 -6.83 20.98 13.63
C GLU A 103 -6.12 19.72 14.11
N LYS A 104 -6.39 19.34 15.38
CA LYS A 104 -5.78 18.14 15.98
C LYS A 104 -6.24 16.84 15.33
N PHE A 105 -7.36 16.86 14.62
CA PHE A 105 -7.90 15.69 13.92
C PHE A 105 -6.89 15.04 12.97
N TYR A 106 -6.03 15.81 12.30
CA TYR A 106 -5.03 15.26 11.37
C TYR A 106 -3.90 14.47 12.06
N TYR A 107 -3.74 14.59 13.38
CA TYR A 107 -2.82 13.71 14.12
C TYR A 107 -3.27 12.24 14.11
N ILE A 108 -4.56 11.97 13.85
CA ILE A 108 -5.05 10.60 13.64
C ILE A 108 -4.37 9.99 12.42
N GLY A 109 -4.29 10.71 11.29
CA GLY A 109 -3.60 10.25 10.09
C GLY A 109 -2.10 9.98 10.34
N ALA A 110 -1.46 10.84 11.14
CA ALA A 110 -0.09 10.64 11.57
C ALA A 110 0.09 9.37 12.44
N ALA A 111 -0.77 9.16 13.43
CA ALA A 111 -0.73 7.94 14.26
C ALA A 111 -0.98 6.68 13.43
N LEU A 112 -1.97 6.71 12.53
CA LEU A 112 -2.27 5.61 11.63
C LEU A 112 -1.09 5.28 10.71
N SER A 113 -0.33 6.27 10.22
CA SER A 113 0.84 5.99 9.37
C SER A 113 1.92 5.17 10.09
N LEU A 114 2.10 5.35 11.41
CA LEU A 114 3.03 4.54 12.20
C LEU A 114 2.49 3.12 12.43
N MET A 115 1.18 3.00 12.62
CA MET A 115 0.51 1.69 12.72
C MET A 115 0.62 0.92 11.39
N VAL A 116 0.38 1.59 10.27
CA VAL A 116 0.53 1.02 8.91
C VAL A 116 1.96 0.54 8.69
N LEU A 117 2.97 1.35 9.00
CA LEU A 117 4.38 0.95 8.90
C LEU A 117 4.66 -0.33 9.69
N SER A 118 4.13 -0.42 10.91
CA SER A 118 4.35 -1.59 11.78
C SER A 118 3.64 -2.82 11.23
N ALA A 119 2.42 -2.67 10.71
CA ALA A 119 1.67 -3.74 10.10
C ALA A 119 2.35 -4.25 8.83
N ASP A 120 2.84 -3.35 7.98
CA ASP A 120 3.54 -3.70 6.73
C ASP A 120 4.85 -4.46 6.99
N ALA A 121 5.60 -4.06 8.01
CA ALA A 121 6.80 -4.79 8.44
C ALA A 121 6.46 -6.23 8.86
N LEU A 122 5.38 -6.41 9.62
CA LEU A 122 4.95 -7.71 10.11
C LEU A 122 4.34 -8.58 9.00
N GLU A 123 3.66 -7.96 8.05
CA GLU A 123 3.09 -8.54 6.83
C GLU A 123 4.21 -9.12 5.95
N ASN A 124 5.22 -8.33 5.61
CA ASN A 124 6.39 -8.78 4.84
C ASN A 124 7.14 -9.93 5.53
N ILE A 125 7.22 -9.95 6.86
CA ILE A 125 7.78 -11.09 7.62
C ILE A 125 6.96 -12.35 7.40
N GLN A 126 5.61 -12.25 7.35
CA GLN A 126 4.76 -13.42 7.10
C GLN A 126 4.89 -13.90 5.65
N LEU A 127 4.96 -13.00 4.66
CA LEU A 127 5.18 -13.36 3.26
C LEU A 127 6.47 -14.15 3.07
N MET A 128 7.59 -13.66 3.61
CA MET A 128 8.87 -14.38 3.59
C MET A 128 8.82 -15.69 4.41
N GLY A 129 8.04 -15.71 5.49
CA GLY A 129 7.81 -16.93 6.27
C GLY A 129 7.08 -18.01 5.46
N ILE A 130 6.14 -17.62 4.60
CA ILE A 130 5.44 -18.54 3.70
C ILE A 130 6.40 -19.10 2.65
N THR A 131 7.18 -18.25 1.98
CA THR A 131 8.13 -18.70 0.93
C THR A 131 9.21 -19.61 1.51
N ALA A 132 9.76 -19.30 2.69
CA ALA A 132 10.76 -20.11 3.37
C ALA A 132 10.25 -21.51 3.79
N ASN A 133 8.94 -21.67 4.01
CA ASN A 133 8.32 -22.93 4.45
C ASN A 133 7.53 -23.61 3.32
N LEU A 134 7.75 -23.25 2.05
CA LEU A 134 7.03 -23.87 0.93
C LEU A 134 7.23 -25.38 0.84
N GLU A 135 8.42 -25.89 1.17
CA GLU A 135 8.73 -27.32 1.03
C GLU A 135 8.09 -28.18 2.13
N SER A 136 8.10 -27.71 3.39
CA SER A 136 7.41 -28.36 4.50
C SER A 136 5.89 -28.17 4.39
N GLY A 137 5.48 -27.04 3.83
CA GLY A 137 4.09 -26.59 3.81
C GLY A 137 3.56 -26.18 5.18
N GLU A 138 4.46 -25.90 6.13
CA GLU A 138 4.14 -25.53 7.52
C GLU A 138 4.07 -24.01 7.69
N PHE A 139 3.10 -23.35 7.05
CA PHE A 139 2.96 -21.88 7.06
C PHE A 139 1.54 -21.37 7.38
N GLU A 140 0.68 -22.20 7.95
CA GLU A 140 -0.70 -21.82 8.34
C GLU A 140 -0.75 -20.66 9.34
N SER A 141 0.19 -20.64 10.30
CA SER A 141 0.33 -19.51 11.23
C SER A 141 0.69 -18.23 10.50
N CYS A 142 1.59 -18.29 9.51
CA CYS A 142 1.96 -17.15 8.69
C CYS A 142 0.77 -16.63 7.89
N LEU A 143 -0.05 -17.50 7.31
CA LEU A 143 -1.28 -17.11 6.60
C LEU A 143 -2.28 -16.37 7.50
N THR A 144 -2.47 -16.86 8.72
CA THR A 144 -3.40 -16.23 9.69
C THR A 144 -2.96 -14.81 10.04
N TRP A 145 -1.66 -14.65 10.33
CA TRP A 145 -1.09 -13.34 10.66
C TRP A 145 -0.98 -12.42 9.44
N LEU A 146 -0.70 -12.98 8.26
CA LEU A 146 -0.67 -12.27 7.00
C LEU A 146 -2.00 -11.56 6.78
N HIS A 147 -3.11 -12.29 6.82
CA HIS A 147 -4.44 -11.72 6.64
C HIS A 147 -4.70 -10.54 7.59
N LEU A 148 -4.35 -10.67 8.87
CA LEU A 148 -4.53 -9.58 9.84
C LEU A 148 -3.69 -8.35 9.46
N PHE A 149 -2.39 -8.53 9.20
CA PHE A 149 -1.48 -7.41 8.97
C PHE A 149 -1.72 -6.74 7.62
N THR A 150 -2.04 -7.50 6.56
CA THR A 150 -2.45 -6.98 5.25
C THR A 150 -3.64 -6.04 5.41
N TRP A 151 -4.69 -6.43 6.16
CA TRP A 151 -5.86 -5.56 6.34
C TRP A 151 -5.62 -4.37 7.25
N ILE A 152 -4.76 -4.46 8.27
CA ILE A 152 -4.35 -3.30 9.07
C ILE A 152 -3.57 -2.30 8.19
N LYS A 153 -2.65 -2.78 7.35
CA LYS A 153 -1.89 -1.98 6.38
C LYS A 153 -2.84 -1.27 5.41
N TRP A 154 -3.56 -2.04 4.60
CA TRP A 154 -4.40 -1.50 3.53
C TRP A 154 -5.57 -0.68 4.05
N GLY A 155 -6.27 -1.17 5.09
CA GLY A 155 -7.36 -0.44 5.73
C GLY A 155 -6.88 0.82 6.45
N GLY A 156 -5.69 0.79 7.04
CA GLY A 156 -5.04 1.96 7.64
C GLY A 156 -4.73 3.04 6.61
N ILE A 157 -4.15 2.68 5.46
CA ILE A 157 -3.89 3.61 4.35
C ILE A 157 -5.19 4.26 3.86
N ALA A 158 -6.22 3.45 3.60
CA ALA A 158 -7.51 3.95 3.14
C ALA A 158 -8.18 4.88 4.18
N THR A 159 -8.03 4.57 5.47
CA THR A 159 -8.55 5.41 6.56
C THR A 159 -7.79 6.74 6.65
N ILE A 160 -6.47 6.75 6.43
CA ILE A 160 -5.69 8.00 6.34
C ILE A 160 -6.22 8.87 5.19
N PHE A 161 -6.51 8.29 4.03
CA PHE A 161 -7.10 9.03 2.92
C PHE A 161 -8.47 9.63 3.27
N LEU A 162 -9.31 8.88 3.99
CA LEU A 162 -10.60 9.38 4.48
C LEU A 162 -10.42 10.52 5.50
N VAL A 163 -9.41 10.46 6.38
CA VAL A 163 -9.06 11.57 7.28
C VAL A 163 -8.64 12.81 6.48
N LEU A 164 -7.82 12.62 5.44
CA LEU A 164 -7.34 13.72 4.59
C LEU A 164 -8.41 14.28 3.65
N PHE A 165 -9.54 13.60 3.44
CA PHE A 165 -10.67 14.14 2.67
C PHE A 165 -11.10 15.54 3.16
N PHE A 166 -11.19 15.73 4.47
CA PHE A 166 -11.60 17.01 5.06
C PHE A 166 -10.61 18.16 4.83
N TRP A 167 -9.34 17.83 4.54
CA TRP A 167 -8.36 18.81 4.10
C TRP A 167 -8.62 19.18 2.64
N PHE A 168 -8.74 18.17 1.79
CA PHE A 168 -8.84 18.32 0.35
C PHE A 168 -10.14 18.99 -0.12
N ILE A 169 -11.26 18.79 0.59
CA ILE A 169 -12.56 19.39 0.21
C ILE A 169 -12.58 20.92 0.33
N LYS A 170 -11.68 21.49 1.15
CA LYS A 170 -11.55 22.95 1.35
C LYS A 170 -10.76 23.64 0.24
N GLY A 171 -10.08 22.88 -0.62
CA GLY A 171 -9.23 23.43 -1.68
C GLY A 171 -9.94 23.70 -3.00
N ASP A 172 -9.13 23.81 -4.06
CA ASP A 172 -9.57 23.99 -5.44
C ASP A 172 -10.17 22.70 -6.05
N ILE A 173 -10.52 22.74 -7.34
CA ILE A 173 -11.10 21.58 -8.04
C ILE A 173 -10.17 20.36 -7.98
N PHE A 174 -8.86 20.57 -8.17
CA PHE A 174 -7.89 19.48 -8.11
C PHE A 174 -7.84 18.85 -6.71
N SER A 175 -7.81 19.68 -5.67
CA SER A 175 -7.89 19.23 -4.27
C SER A 175 -9.15 18.39 -4.04
N LYS A 176 -10.32 18.85 -4.50
CA LYS A 176 -11.58 18.11 -4.33
C LYS A 176 -11.56 16.76 -5.02
N ILE A 177 -10.98 16.65 -6.22
CA ILE A 177 -10.79 15.37 -6.91
C ILE A 177 -9.99 14.41 -6.03
N ILE A 178 -8.88 14.86 -5.44
CA ILE A 178 -8.07 14.06 -4.51
C ILE A 178 -8.91 13.58 -3.32
N GLY A 179 -9.70 14.49 -2.73
CA GLY A 179 -10.60 14.14 -1.64
C GLY A 179 -11.59 13.03 -2.01
N PHE A 180 -12.26 13.16 -3.16
CA PHE A 180 -13.20 12.14 -3.63
C PHE A 180 -12.52 10.82 -3.99
N THR A 181 -11.30 10.84 -4.52
CA THR A 181 -10.50 9.61 -4.68
C THR A 181 -10.20 8.96 -3.34
N GLY A 182 -9.90 9.73 -2.29
CA GLY A 182 -9.72 9.19 -0.95
C GLY A 182 -10.96 8.46 -0.41
N ILE A 183 -12.16 9.03 -0.63
CA ILE A 183 -13.43 8.34 -0.32
C ILE A 183 -13.57 7.08 -1.17
N LEU A 184 -13.31 7.17 -2.47
CA LEU A 184 -13.41 6.02 -3.38
C LEU A 184 -12.49 4.87 -2.93
N SER A 185 -11.24 5.16 -2.56
CA SER A 185 -10.30 4.18 -2.01
C SER A 185 -10.81 3.52 -0.73
N PHE A 186 -11.43 4.30 0.17
CA PHE A 186 -12.03 3.73 1.37
C PHE A 186 -13.21 2.80 1.05
N LEU A 187 -14.11 3.22 0.16
CA LEU A 187 -15.25 2.41 -0.25
C LEU A 187 -14.83 1.13 -0.98
N THR A 188 -13.87 1.21 -1.91
CA THR A 188 -13.34 0.03 -2.60
C THR A 188 -12.60 -0.89 -1.63
N GLY A 189 -11.89 -0.35 -0.65
CA GLY A 189 -11.29 -1.15 0.43
C GLY A 189 -12.31 -1.91 1.27
N VAL A 190 -13.42 -1.27 1.65
CA VAL A 190 -14.53 -1.96 2.35
C VAL A 190 -15.15 -3.05 1.48
N LEU A 191 -15.37 -2.78 0.19
CA LEU A 191 -15.91 -3.77 -0.74
C LEU A 191 -14.96 -4.95 -0.95
N ALA A 192 -13.65 -4.68 -1.07
CA ALA A 192 -12.61 -5.71 -1.17
C ALA A 192 -12.52 -6.56 0.10
N TYR A 193 -12.74 -5.97 1.28
CA TYR A 193 -12.79 -6.70 2.56
C TYR A 193 -13.96 -7.68 2.62
N LEU A 194 -15.12 -7.24 2.13
CA LEU A 194 -16.34 -8.06 2.11
C LEU A 194 -16.34 -9.10 1.00
N ASN A 195 -15.63 -8.85 -0.10
CA ASN A 195 -15.57 -9.70 -1.27
C ASN A 195 -14.19 -9.67 -1.91
N ARG A 196 -13.37 -10.64 -1.51
CA ARG A 196 -12.03 -10.89 -2.05
C ARG A 196 -12.13 -11.32 -3.52
N SER A 197 -11.66 -10.47 -4.42
CA SER A 197 -11.67 -10.71 -5.88
C SER A 197 -10.92 -9.59 -6.61
N VAL A 198 -11.32 -9.27 -7.84
CA VAL A 198 -10.89 -8.09 -8.62
C VAL A 198 -11.07 -6.77 -7.87
N LEU A 199 -11.91 -6.73 -6.83
CA LEU A 199 -12.06 -5.57 -5.96
C LEU A 199 -10.75 -5.21 -5.23
N ASN A 200 -9.91 -6.18 -4.90
CA ASN A 200 -8.59 -5.95 -4.30
C ASN A 200 -7.65 -5.24 -5.29
N GLU A 201 -7.68 -5.62 -6.57
CA GLU A 201 -6.92 -4.97 -7.64
C GLU A 201 -7.40 -3.53 -7.86
N ILE A 202 -8.73 -3.32 -7.93
CA ILE A 202 -9.33 -1.99 -8.05
C ILE A 202 -8.95 -1.12 -6.85
N PHE A 203 -9.01 -1.68 -5.65
CA PHE A 203 -8.61 -1.00 -4.44
C PHE A 203 -7.13 -0.58 -4.48
N GLY A 204 -6.23 -1.51 -4.80
CA GLY A 204 -4.80 -1.24 -5.00
C GLY A 204 -4.55 -0.11 -6.00
N LEU A 205 -5.26 -0.13 -7.14
CA LEU A 205 -5.17 0.92 -8.15
C LEU A 205 -5.64 2.29 -7.62
N THR A 206 -6.76 2.34 -6.88
CA THR A 206 -7.24 3.60 -6.31
C THR A 206 -6.26 4.16 -5.27
N VAL A 207 -5.61 3.31 -4.48
CA VAL A 207 -4.56 3.71 -3.53
C VAL A 207 -3.35 4.28 -4.27
N ALA A 208 -2.87 3.61 -5.32
CA ALA A 208 -1.78 4.10 -6.15
C ALA A 208 -2.10 5.46 -6.80
N MET A 209 -3.33 5.60 -7.31
CA MET A 209 -3.82 6.87 -7.87
C MET A 209 -3.85 7.98 -6.82
N MET A 210 -4.29 7.67 -5.59
CA MET A 210 -4.31 8.63 -4.49
C MET A 210 -2.89 9.12 -4.15
N PHE A 211 -1.91 8.21 -4.01
CA PHE A 211 -0.52 8.60 -3.81
C PHE A 211 -0.01 9.51 -4.93
N LEU A 212 -0.22 9.13 -6.19
CA LEU A 212 0.20 9.92 -7.34
C LEU A 212 -0.35 11.35 -7.28
N MET A 213 -1.65 11.50 -7.04
CA MET A 213 -2.25 12.83 -6.98
C MET A 213 -1.80 13.64 -5.76
N MET A 214 -1.63 13.01 -4.60
CA MET A 214 -1.08 13.67 -3.41
C MET A 214 0.37 14.15 -3.63
N ILE A 215 1.18 13.38 -4.36
CA ILE A 215 2.54 13.77 -4.73
C ILE A 215 2.49 15.01 -5.62
N VAL A 216 1.66 15.01 -6.67
CA VAL A 216 1.47 16.16 -7.56
C VAL A 216 0.98 17.38 -6.76
N TYR A 217 0.02 17.18 -5.86
CA TYR A 217 -0.51 18.22 -4.98
C TYR A 217 0.58 18.90 -4.15
N CYS A 218 1.58 18.17 -3.67
CA CYS A 218 2.68 18.75 -2.91
C CYS A 218 3.45 19.83 -3.68
N PHE A 219 3.45 19.78 -5.01
CA PHE A 219 4.16 20.72 -5.88
C PHE A 219 3.27 21.83 -6.46
N THR A 220 1.96 21.56 -6.59
CA THR A 220 1.01 22.52 -7.15
C THR A 220 0.36 23.40 -6.07
N TYR A 221 0.22 22.90 -4.84
CA TYR A 221 -0.39 23.65 -3.75
C TYR A 221 0.44 24.87 -3.35
N LYS A 222 -0.25 26.01 -3.24
CA LYS A 222 0.33 27.26 -2.75
C LYS A 222 -0.49 27.72 -1.55
N TYR A 223 0.20 27.99 -0.45
CA TYR A 223 -0.41 28.57 0.74
C TYR A 223 -0.14 30.07 0.72
N ASP A 224 -1.20 30.87 0.78
CA ASP A 224 -1.11 32.30 1.02
C ASP A 224 -1.23 32.49 2.53
N SER A 225 -0.08 32.79 3.15
CA SER A 225 -0.04 33.26 4.53
C SER A 225 -0.39 34.75 4.51
N ASP A 226 -1.66 35.06 4.79
CA ASP A 226 -2.06 36.42 5.19
C ASP A 226 -1.39 36.81 6.52
#